data_AF-A0A357KZ91-F1
#
_entry.id   AF-A0A357KZ91-F1
#
_cell.length_a   1.000
_cell.length_b   1.000
_cell.length_c   1.000
_cell.angle_alpha   90.00
_cell.angle_beta   90.00
_cell.angle_gamma   90.00
#
_symmetry.space_group_name_H-M   'P 1'
#
loop_
_entity.id
_entity.type
_entity.pdbx_description
1 polymer ?
#
loop_
_entity_poly.entity_id
_entity_poly.type
_entity_poly.pdbx_seq_one_letter_code
_entity_poly.pdbx_strand_id
1 'polypeptide(L)'
;LYDCDIPEVPLATPTPAFAQPDIRLCQLWGLTMRFGNPLVSAREGDTVGFALGTTSWNVGTQNVSWLATPNPNHPFIAQNLYRLQNGRFEQIGQAWVKHGFFALRENLCNDPTCIPGGTNGQQLFVGCTDPYEPSLNGTQSALGPRYEINPWTGAWSATGSVFATGMTNTKVTRRLQVRDADLVAFDSTVMGGNPTGVRYFIEGYYVAADDRNAMNSAAWKEVLRITGSPGNDWSVQTGNSASADQLAPVNVGFAINAWGARQTLVAQDPVIVEHVSAPLLGVSPSPDGRAIIHSKVTDNADGTWRYNYALHNIDMDRQIGSFSVPIPTGVQVTNVGSFHVRHHDEPYAWSEFISGTGRVHGKPINNDPWTSSVAPGSVSWSTPDVNSPTPSNPVRWGTIHNFWFDADSPPTDALVTLGLFKAGSPASLQGLTDGPSVVPEPCTGDANSDATVDFDDITTVLAHWLTSYAPGTGPGDADGNGVVDFDDITTVLSHWLDGCP
;
A
#
# COMPACT_ATOMS: atom_id res chain seq x y z
N LEU A 1 31.16 31.15 -37.53
CA LEU A 1 32.48 30.54 -37.29
C LEU A 1 32.96 30.97 -35.91
N TYR A 2 32.46 30.30 -34.88
CA TYR A 2 33.08 30.22 -33.56
C TYR A 2 32.78 28.79 -33.11
N ASP A 3 33.80 27.94 -33.26
CA ASP A 3 33.86 26.59 -32.71
C ASP A 3 33.95 26.71 -31.19
N CYS A 4 33.04 26.05 -30.48
CA CYS A 4 33.20 25.73 -29.07
C CYS A 4 33.37 24.21 -28.98
N ASP A 5 34.62 23.76 -28.93
CA ASP A 5 34.99 22.40 -28.55
C ASP A 5 34.45 22.11 -27.15
N ILE A 6 33.44 21.24 -27.06
CA ILE A 6 33.00 20.63 -25.81
C ILE A 6 33.96 19.46 -25.55
N PRO A 7 34.73 19.44 -24.45
CA PRO A 7 35.58 18.29 -24.16
C PRO A 7 34.71 17.06 -23.91
N GLU A 8 34.97 15.97 -24.62
CA GLU A 8 34.36 14.67 -24.36
C GLU A 8 34.62 14.29 -22.91
N VAL A 9 33.54 14.24 -22.12
CA VAL A 9 33.56 13.62 -20.78
C VAL A 9 33.83 12.13 -21.01
N PRO A 10 34.89 11.55 -20.42
CA PRO A 10 35.12 10.12 -20.56
C PRO A 10 33.91 9.40 -19.96
N LEU A 11 33.28 8.53 -20.75
CA LEU A 11 32.30 7.57 -20.27
C LEU A 11 32.91 6.88 -19.05
N ALA A 12 32.32 7.11 -17.87
CA ALA A 12 32.73 6.46 -16.65
C ALA A 12 32.73 4.95 -16.90
N THR A 13 33.88 4.30 -16.70
CA THR A 13 33.95 2.84 -16.63
C THR A 13 32.91 2.37 -15.61
N PRO A 14 32.02 1.42 -15.94
CA PRO A 14 31.04 0.93 -14.98
C PRO A 14 31.80 0.40 -13.76
N THR A 15 31.46 0.94 -12.59
CA THR A 15 31.87 0.38 -11.31
C THR A 15 31.50 -1.10 -11.30
N PRO A 16 32.38 -2.02 -10.86
CA PRO A 16 32.01 -3.42 -10.79
C PRO A 16 30.79 -3.55 -9.87
N ALA A 17 29.70 -4.12 -10.38
CA ALA A 17 28.54 -4.43 -9.55
C ALA A 17 28.99 -5.30 -8.39
N PHE A 18 28.75 -4.86 -7.14
CA PHE A 18 29.06 -5.66 -5.97
C PHE A 18 28.31 -6.99 -6.06
N ALA A 19 29.04 -8.08 -5.86
CA ALA A 19 28.45 -9.41 -5.88
C ALA A 19 27.45 -9.54 -4.71
N GLN A 20 26.16 -9.76 -5.00
CA GLN A 20 25.09 -9.81 -4.00
C GLN A 20 23.92 -10.69 -4.46
N PRO A 21 23.18 -11.32 -3.53
CA PRO A 21 21.90 -11.97 -3.82
C PRO A 21 20.81 -10.96 -4.24
N ASP A 22 19.85 -11.39 -5.06
CA ASP A 22 18.68 -10.60 -5.48
C ASP A 22 17.54 -11.57 -5.79
N ILE A 23 16.44 -11.49 -5.04
CA ILE A 23 15.32 -12.43 -5.17
C ILE A 23 14.20 -11.75 -5.96
N ARG A 24 13.80 -12.37 -7.07
CA ARG A 24 12.55 -12.10 -7.78
C ARG A 24 11.58 -13.27 -7.69
N LEU A 25 10.36 -13.04 -8.13
CA LEU A 25 9.40 -14.11 -8.44
C LEU A 25 9.10 -14.09 -9.93
N CYS A 26 9.05 -15.25 -10.57
CA CYS A 26 8.64 -15.36 -11.97
C CYS A 26 7.32 -16.12 -12.17
N GLN A 27 6.85 -16.86 -11.16
CA GLN A 27 5.53 -17.49 -11.18
C GLN A 27 4.80 -17.28 -9.85
N LEU A 28 3.50 -17.04 -9.96
CA LEU A 28 2.51 -17.03 -8.88
C LEU A 28 1.28 -17.76 -9.39
N TRP A 29 0.73 -18.69 -8.60
CA TRP A 29 -0.36 -19.55 -9.09
C TRP A 29 -1.11 -20.25 -7.97
N GLY A 30 -2.22 -20.90 -8.30
CA GLY A 30 -2.82 -21.92 -7.45
C GLY A 30 -3.35 -21.40 -6.11
N LEU A 31 -4.11 -20.30 -6.11
CA LEU A 31 -4.76 -19.82 -4.88
C LEU A 31 -5.79 -20.85 -4.39
N THR A 32 -5.40 -21.70 -3.45
CA THR A 32 -6.18 -22.87 -3.02
C THR A 32 -6.54 -22.82 -1.55
N MET A 33 -7.70 -23.37 -1.23
CA MET A 33 -8.14 -23.62 0.15
C MET A 33 -7.97 -25.08 0.58
N ARG A 34 -7.28 -25.91 -0.20
CA ARG A 34 -7.10 -27.34 0.07
C ARG A 34 -5.62 -27.69 0.19
N PHE A 35 -5.24 -28.32 1.30
CA PHE A 35 -3.84 -28.54 1.67
C PHE A 35 -3.58 -30.05 1.88
N GLY A 36 -3.14 -30.74 0.82
CA GLY A 36 -2.79 -32.17 0.85
C GLY A 36 -3.98 -33.15 0.87
N ASN A 37 -5.14 -32.75 1.40
CA ASN A 37 -6.38 -33.50 1.26
C ASN A 37 -7.39 -32.72 0.39
N PRO A 38 -7.70 -33.19 -0.83
CA PRO A 38 -8.59 -32.49 -1.74
C PRO A 38 -10.06 -32.52 -1.29
N LEU A 39 -10.42 -33.25 -0.23
CA LEU A 39 -11.79 -33.30 0.29
C LEU A 39 -12.03 -32.32 1.46
N VAL A 40 -10.98 -31.69 1.99
CA VAL A 40 -11.09 -30.82 3.17
C VAL A 40 -10.67 -29.40 2.81
N SER A 41 -11.65 -28.49 2.81
CA SER A 41 -11.38 -27.06 2.68
C SER A 41 -10.96 -26.44 4.01
N ALA A 42 -10.03 -25.49 3.92
CA ALA A 42 -9.61 -24.61 4.98
C ALA A 42 -10.65 -23.52 5.18
N ARG A 43 -11.71 -23.86 5.89
CA ARG A 43 -12.81 -22.96 6.22
C ARG A 43 -13.19 -23.10 7.69
N GLU A 44 -13.48 -21.96 8.32
CA GLU A 44 -14.00 -21.86 9.67
C GLU A 44 -15.02 -20.72 9.73
N GLY A 45 -16.31 -21.05 9.86
CA GLY A 45 -17.39 -20.09 9.72
C GLY A 45 -17.37 -19.38 8.35
N ASP A 46 -17.37 -18.06 8.40
CA ASP A 46 -17.26 -17.13 7.26
C ASP A 46 -15.82 -16.83 6.82
N THR A 47 -14.82 -17.46 7.46
CA THR A 47 -13.41 -17.25 7.15
C THR A 47 -12.85 -18.40 6.34
N VAL A 48 -12.11 -18.06 5.31
CA VAL A 48 -11.50 -18.97 4.34
C VAL A 48 -9.99 -18.80 4.39
N GLY A 49 -9.26 -19.90 4.50
CA GLY A 49 -7.80 -19.93 4.48
C GLY A 49 -7.28 -20.36 3.11
N PHE A 50 -6.58 -19.47 2.42
CA PHE A 50 -5.91 -19.76 1.16
C PHE A 50 -4.38 -19.91 1.35
N ALA A 51 -3.72 -20.39 0.31
CA ALA A 51 -2.33 -20.10 0.02
C ALA A 51 -2.13 -20.12 -1.49
N LEU A 52 -1.05 -19.49 -1.95
CA LEU A 52 -0.63 -19.48 -3.34
C LEU A 52 0.75 -20.11 -3.50
N GLY A 53 0.97 -20.68 -4.68
CA GLY A 53 2.26 -21.18 -5.13
C GLY A 53 3.13 -20.02 -5.60
N THR A 54 4.42 -20.12 -5.31
CA THR A 54 5.44 -19.12 -5.64
C THR A 54 6.60 -19.81 -6.32
N THR A 55 7.22 -19.14 -7.30
CA THR A 55 8.52 -19.57 -7.84
C THR A 55 9.49 -18.40 -7.71
N SER A 56 10.37 -18.52 -6.71
CA SER A 56 11.45 -17.58 -6.50
C SER A 56 12.57 -17.79 -7.52
N TRP A 57 13.30 -16.73 -7.82
CA TRP A 57 14.34 -16.68 -8.82
C TRP A 57 15.47 -15.79 -8.32
N ASN A 58 16.67 -16.35 -8.21
CA ASN A 58 17.84 -15.57 -7.83
C ASN A 58 18.43 -14.88 -9.07
N VAL A 59 18.09 -13.62 -9.28
CA VAL A 59 18.63 -12.79 -10.39
C VAL A 59 19.92 -12.06 -10.00
N GLY A 60 20.42 -12.34 -8.80
CA GLY A 60 21.63 -11.76 -8.26
C GLY A 60 22.89 -12.37 -8.86
N THR A 61 24.00 -12.09 -8.20
CA THR A 61 25.34 -12.56 -8.57
C THR A 61 25.97 -13.44 -7.48
N GLN A 62 25.25 -13.68 -6.39
CA GLN A 62 25.61 -14.61 -5.33
C GLN A 62 24.41 -15.50 -4.94
N ASN A 63 24.71 -16.66 -4.36
CA ASN A 63 23.70 -17.55 -3.84
C ASN A 63 22.98 -16.92 -2.63
N VAL A 64 21.67 -17.09 -2.55
CA VAL A 64 20.85 -16.70 -1.39
C VAL A 64 20.86 -17.83 -0.37
N SER A 65 20.97 -17.52 0.93
CA SER A 65 20.81 -18.53 1.99
C SER A 65 19.38 -19.04 2.13
N TRP A 66 19.19 -20.33 2.36
CA TRP A 66 17.88 -20.99 2.45
C TRP A 66 17.84 -22.05 3.57
N LEU A 67 18.51 -21.77 4.69
CA LEU A 67 18.69 -22.72 5.78
C LEU A 67 17.40 -22.90 6.57
N ALA A 68 16.99 -24.15 6.79
CA ALA A 68 15.79 -24.44 7.58
C ALA A 68 15.89 -23.94 9.02
N THR A 69 14.73 -23.61 9.59
CA THR A 69 14.58 -23.33 11.03
C THR A 69 15.21 -24.46 11.86
N PRO A 70 15.95 -24.16 12.94
CA PRO A 70 15.96 -22.89 13.67
C PRO A 70 17.00 -21.87 13.17
N ASN A 71 17.69 -22.10 12.06
CA ASN A 71 18.60 -21.11 11.50
C ASN A 71 17.80 -19.87 11.05
N PRO A 72 18.30 -18.63 11.26
CA PRO A 72 17.59 -17.43 10.81
C PRO A 72 17.87 -17.03 9.35
N ASN A 73 18.86 -17.63 8.69
CA ASN A 73 19.30 -17.25 7.36
C ASN A 73 18.49 -17.97 6.28
N HIS A 74 17.26 -17.52 6.10
CA HIS A 74 16.33 -17.94 5.04
C HIS A 74 15.39 -16.76 4.69
N PRO A 75 14.78 -16.76 3.49
CA PRO A 75 13.79 -15.75 3.16
C PRO A 75 12.45 -15.98 3.87
N PHE A 76 11.74 -14.89 4.07
CA PHE A 76 10.40 -14.83 4.63
C PHE A 76 9.40 -14.49 3.53
N ILE A 77 8.37 -15.32 3.36
CA ILE A 77 7.46 -15.25 2.22
C ILE A 77 6.06 -14.84 2.68
N ALA A 78 5.69 -13.61 2.39
CA ALA A 78 4.37 -13.05 2.61
C ALA A 78 3.42 -13.34 1.43
N GLN A 79 2.15 -13.52 1.75
CA GLN A 79 1.08 -13.78 0.79
C GLN A 79 -0.11 -12.88 1.11
N ASN A 80 -0.62 -12.18 0.10
CA ASN A 80 -1.69 -11.19 0.24
C ASN A 80 -2.75 -11.35 -0.85
N LEU A 81 -4.00 -10.95 -0.53
CA LEU A 81 -5.11 -10.83 -1.48
C LEU A 81 -5.70 -9.44 -1.39
N TYR A 82 -5.92 -8.82 -2.55
CA TYR A 82 -6.44 -7.47 -2.69
C TYR A 82 -7.71 -7.44 -3.52
N ARG A 83 -8.55 -6.42 -3.28
CA ARG A 83 -9.74 -6.08 -4.05
C ARG A 83 -9.62 -4.64 -4.55
N LEU A 84 -9.91 -4.40 -5.83
CA LEU A 84 -10.13 -3.06 -6.37
C LEU A 84 -11.62 -2.91 -6.68
N GLN A 85 -12.27 -2.01 -5.95
CA GLN A 85 -13.70 -1.71 -6.10
C GLN A 85 -13.98 -0.27 -5.69
N ASN A 86 -14.92 0.40 -6.36
CA ASN A 86 -15.34 1.77 -6.02
C ASN A 86 -14.16 2.75 -5.91
N GLY A 87 -13.18 2.61 -6.80
CA GLY A 87 -12.00 3.48 -6.84
C GLY A 87 -10.94 3.21 -5.77
N ARG A 88 -11.10 2.21 -4.88
CA ARG A 88 -10.14 1.87 -3.81
C ARG A 88 -9.47 0.52 -4.01
N PHE A 89 -8.17 0.46 -3.76
CA PHE A 89 -7.39 -0.78 -3.71
C PHE A 89 -7.23 -1.21 -2.24
N GLU A 90 -7.95 -2.25 -1.84
CA GLU A 90 -8.12 -2.68 -0.45
C GLU A 90 -7.46 -4.05 -0.24
N GLN A 91 -6.66 -4.20 0.82
CA GLN A 91 -6.15 -5.50 1.24
C GLN A 91 -7.21 -6.26 2.03
N ILE A 92 -7.71 -7.36 1.49
CA ILE A 92 -8.81 -8.14 2.09
C ILE A 92 -8.33 -9.45 2.73
N GLY A 93 -7.07 -9.83 2.49
CA GLY A 93 -6.46 -10.97 3.16
C GLY A 93 -4.96 -10.85 3.30
N GLN A 94 -4.44 -11.41 4.39
CA GLN A 94 -3.02 -11.70 4.55
C GLN A 94 -2.81 -13.08 5.17
N ALA A 95 -1.66 -13.69 4.89
CA ALA A 95 -1.16 -14.84 5.61
C ALA A 95 -0.19 -14.42 6.73
N TRP A 96 0.09 -15.38 7.63
CA TRP A 96 1.37 -15.39 8.31
C TRP A 96 2.49 -15.67 7.30
N VAL A 97 3.73 -15.46 7.72
CA VAL A 97 4.89 -15.46 6.84
C VAL A 97 5.50 -16.85 6.79
N LYS A 98 5.73 -17.37 5.59
CA LYS A 98 6.37 -18.69 5.40
C LYS A 98 7.87 -18.54 5.56
N HIS A 99 8.47 -19.42 6.36
CA HIS A 99 9.92 -19.54 6.50
C HIS A 99 10.44 -20.47 5.40
N GLY A 100 11.41 -20.00 4.62
CA GLY A 100 12.17 -20.84 3.69
C GLY A 100 12.87 -21.98 4.43
N PHE A 101 13.01 -23.14 3.78
CA PHE A 101 13.61 -24.31 4.43
C PHE A 101 14.41 -25.21 3.50
N PHE A 102 14.11 -25.18 2.20
CA PHE A 102 14.81 -25.95 1.20
C PHE A 102 14.66 -25.27 -0.16
N ALA A 103 15.77 -24.88 -0.79
CA ALA A 103 15.77 -24.35 -2.15
C ALA A 103 16.09 -25.44 -3.18
N LEU A 104 15.16 -25.66 -4.11
CA LEU A 104 15.41 -26.38 -5.33
C LEU A 104 16.35 -25.59 -6.26
N ARG A 105 16.86 -26.29 -7.29
CA ARG A 105 17.79 -25.73 -8.28
C ARG A 105 17.25 -25.98 -9.68
N GLU A 106 16.05 -25.46 -9.92
CA GLU A 106 15.35 -25.57 -11.20
C GLU A 106 15.64 -24.35 -12.09
N ASN A 107 15.23 -24.42 -13.35
CA ASN A 107 15.33 -23.30 -14.30
C ASN A 107 13.96 -22.97 -14.90
N LEU A 108 12.98 -22.69 -14.05
CA LEU A 108 11.60 -22.43 -14.47
C LEU A 108 11.43 -21.05 -15.12
N CYS A 109 12.34 -20.11 -14.87
CA CYS A 109 12.31 -18.76 -15.43
C CYS A 109 13.20 -18.61 -16.69
N ASN A 110 13.78 -19.70 -17.20
CA ASN A 110 14.64 -19.72 -18.39
C ASN A 110 15.89 -18.82 -18.31
N ASP A 111 16.55 -18.82 -17.15
CA ASP A 111 17.79 -18.09 -16.94
C ASP A 111 19.00 -18.91 -17.45
N PRO A 112 19.84 -18.36 -18.36
CA PRO A 112 21.00 -19.07 -18.88
C PRO A 112 22.12 -19.27 -17.84
N THR A 113 22.14 -18.53 -16.74
CA THR A 113 23.16 -18.68 -15.69
C THR A 113 22.81 -19.75 -14.68
N CYS A 114 21.56 -20.25 -14.67
CA CYS A 114 21.22 -21.38 -13.82
C CYS A 114 21.96 -22.63 -14.29
N ILE A 115 22.54 -23.35 -13.33
CA ILE A 115 23.10 -24.68 -13.53
C ILE A 115 22.18 -25.66 -12.79
N PRO A 116 21.16 -26.27 -13.43
CA PRO A 116 20.21 -27.17 -12.75
C PRO A 116 20.89 -28.45 -12.22
N GLY A 117 20.29 -29.09 -11.21
CA GLY A 117 20.76 -30.39 -10.70
C GLY A 117 20.74 -30.52 -9.17
N GLY A 118 21.40 -31.55 -8.63
CA GLY A 118 21.36 -31.89 -7.20
C GLY A 118 21.73 -30.71 -6.28
N THR A 119 20.89 -30.48 -5.29
CA THR A 119 21.03 -29.42 -4.27
C THR A 119 20.98 -30.06 -2.88
N ASN A 120 21.71 -29.49 -1.92
CA ASN A 120 21.55 -29.83 -0.50
C ASN A 120 20.39 -29.03 0.15
N GLY A 121 19.72 -28.18 -0.63
CA GLY A 121 18.59 -27.35 -0.22
C GLY A 121 18.95 -26.08 0.54
N GLN A 122 20.23 -25.85 0.83
CA GLN A 122 20.65 -24.82 1.77
C GLN A 122 20.79 -23.44 1.14
N GLN A 123 20.75 -23.34 -0.18
CA GLN A 123 20.95 -22.11 -0.93
C GLN A 123 20.18 -22.11 -2.24
N LEU A 124 19.67 -20.94 -2.64
CA LEU A 124 19.17 -20.71 -3.99
C LEU A 124 20.31 -20.18 -4.87
N PHE A 125 20.73 -20.98 -5.84
CA PHE A 125 21.86 -20.67 -6.70
C PHE A 125 21.54 -19.55 -7.69
N VAL A 126 22.57 -18.80 -8.08
CA VAL A 126 22.49 -17.74 -9.11
C VAL A 126 21.81 -18.26 -10.38
N GLY A 127 20.83 -17.49 -10.86
CA GLY A 127 19.96 -17.79 -12.00
C GLY A 127 18.90 -18.86 -11.74
N CYS A 128 19.04 -19.67 -10.70
CA CYS A 128 18.13 -20.79 -10.47
C CYS A 128 16.88 -20.39 -9.69
N THR A 129 15.91 -21.30 -9.75
CA THR A 129 14.56 -21.10 -9.24
C THR A 129 14.15 -22.14 -8.22
N ASP A 130 13.40 -21.71 -7.22
CA ASP A 130 12.78 -22.59 -6.22
C ASP A 130 11.25 -22.43 -6.25
N PRO A 131 10.51 -23.44 -6.76
CA PRO A 131 9.05 -23.48 -6.68
C PRO A 131 8.56 -24.04 -5.34
N TYR A 132 7.70 -23.28 -4.66
CA TYR A 132 6.85 -23.78 -3.60
C TYR A 132 5.41 -23.86 -4.07
N GLU A 133 4.84 -25.06 -3.98
CA GLU A 133 3.42 -25.26 -4.25
C GLU A 133 2.54 -24.57 -3.20
N PRO A 134 1.27 -24.26 -3.53
CA PRO A 134 0.33 -23.66 -2.59
C PRO A 134 0.18 -24.48 -1.28
N SER A 135 0.18 -25.81 -1.39
CA SER A 135 0.06 -26.71 -0.24
C SER A 135 1.22 -26.54 0.76
N LEU A 136 2.43 -26.36 0.22
CA LEU A 136 3.66 -26.15 0.99
C LEU A 136 3.72 -24.76 1.61
N ASN A 137 3.30 -23.74 0.86
CA ASN A 137 3.21 -22.36 1.33
C ASN A 137 2.11 -22.15 2.37
N GLY A 138 1.05 -22.97 2.37
CA GLY A 138 0.01 -22.97 3.41
C GLY A 138 0.22 -23.96 4.56
N THR A 139 1.42 -24.56 4.66
CA THR A 139 1.77 -25.48 5.75
C THR A 139 1.93 -24.69 7.04
N GLN A 140 0.98 -24.84 7.96
CA GLN A 140 0.87 -24.04 9.18
C GLN A 140 2.11 -24.15 10.07
N SER A 141 2.74 -25.32 10.19
CA SER A 141 3.96 -25.50 10.99
C SER A 141 5.19 -24.75 10.46
N ALA A 142 5.13 -24.22 9.24
CA ALA A 142 6.21 -23.43 8.60
C ALA A 142 5.86 -21.93 8.52
N LEU A 143 4.72 -21.52 9.08
CA LEU A 143 4.22 -20.15 9.04
C LEU A 143 4.42 -19.48 10.42
N GLY A 144 5.05 -18.30 10.44
CA GLY A 144 5.31 -17.47 11.62
C GLY A 144 4.69 -16.08 11.49
N PRO A 145 4.34 -15.41 12.61
CA PRO A 145 3.67 -14.12 12.54
C PRO A 145 4.64 -13.01 12.09
N ARG A 146 4.12 -12.01 11.37
CA ARG A 146 4.93 -10.89 10.83
C ARG A 146 5.71 -10.12 11.89
N TYR A 147 5.22 -10.06 13.14
CA TYR A 147 5.84 -9.28 14.22
C TYR A 147 7.13 -9.89 14.78
N GLU A 148 7.47 -11.14 14.42
CA GLU A 148 8.72 -11.78 14.82
C GLU A 148 9.91 -11.40 13.93
N ILE A 149 9.67 -10.70 12.83
CA ILE A 149 10.66 -10.40 11.78
C ILE A 149 10.87 -8.89 11.72
N ASN A 150 12.13 -8.45 11.68
CA ASN A 150 12.47 -7.11 11.22
C ASN A 150 12.59 -7.15 9.69
N PRO A 151 11.63 -6.59 8.95
CA PRO A 151 11.56 -6.71 7.49
C PRO A 151 12.63 -5.89 6.75
N TRP A 152 13.15 -4.83 7.39
CA TRP A 152 14.19 -3.98 6.81
C TRP A 152 15.56 -4.66 6.77
N THR A 153 15.89 -5.37 7.86
CA THR A 153 17.19 -6.06 8.03
C THR A 153 17.13 -7.55 7.73
N GLY A 154 15.92 -8.11 7.59
CA GLY A 154 15.69 -9.56 7.54
C GLY A 154 15.99 -10.29 8.85
N ALA A 155 16.15 -9.59 9.97
CA ALA A 155 16.48 -10.23 11.25
C ALA A 155 15.28 -10.99 11.84
N TRP A 156 15.56 -12.19 12.34
CA TRP A 156 14.62 -13.04 13.08
C TRP A 156 15.40 -13.94 14.06
N SER A 157 14.73 -14.40 15.11
CA SER A 157 15.29 -15.34 16.08
C SER A 157 14.34 -16.50 16.31
N ALA A 158 14.85 -17.73 16.22
CA ALA A 158 14.09 -18.92 16.60
C ALA A 158 13.76 -18.94 18.11
N THR A 159 14.65 -18.42 18.95
CA THR A 159 14.40 -18.31 20.39
C THR A 159 13.24 -17.34 20.64
N GLY A 160 12.22 -17.80 21.36
CA GLY A 160 11.01 -17.02 21.67
C GLY A 160 9.98 -16.95 20.54
N SER A 161 10.30 -17.50 19.35
CA SER A 161 9.38 -17.58 18.22
C SER A 161 8.28 -18.62 18.44
N VAL A 162 7.22 -18.50 17.65
CA VAL A 162 6.13 -19.48 17.62
C VAL A 162 6.58 -20.90 17.25
N PHE A 163 7.72 -21.05 16.59
CA PHE A 163 8.30 -22.35 16.27
C PHE A 163 8.92 -23.02 17.49
N ALA A 164 9.42 -22.23 18.44
CA ALA A 164 9.94 -22.73 19.71
C ALA A 164 8.83 -22.93 20.75
N THR A 165 7.83 -22.04 20.79
CA THR A 165 6.76 -22.11 21.80
C THR A 165 5.60 -23.02 21.40
N GLY A 166 5.42 -23.28 20.10
CA GLY A 166 4.29 -24.04 19.57
C GLY A 166 2.97 -23.25 19.54
N MET A 167 2.00 -23.77 18.80
CA MET A 167 0.60 -23.29 18.83
C MET A 167 -0.38 -24.36 18.32
N THR A 168 -1.64 -24.23 18.73
CA THR A 168 -2.75 -24.99 18.14
C THR A 168 -3.21 -24.36 16.84
N ASN A 169 -3.28 -25.17 15.78
CA ASN A 169 -3.79 -24.76 14.47
C ASN A 169 -5.25 -25.20 14.30
N THR A 170 -6.12 -24.29 13.86
CA THR A 170 -7.42 -24.60 13.28
C THR A 170 -7.27 -24.85 11.76
N LYS A 171 -8.39 -25.00 11.05
CA LYS A 171 -8.39 -25.11 9.59
C LYS A 171 -7.87 -23.86 8.88
N VAL A 172 -7.87 -22.69 9.52
CA VAL A 172 -7.52 -21.41 8.86
C VAL A 172 -6.38 -20.66 9.52
N THR A 173 -5.94 -21.05 10.73
CA THR A 173 -4.82 -20.38 11.45
C THR A 173 -3.61 -20.23 10.54
N ARG A 174 -2.89 -19.10 10.62
CA ARG A 174 -1.67 -18.80 9.86
C ARG A 174 -1.80 -18.68 8.34
N ARG A 175 -2.82 -19.27 7.72
CA ARG A 175 -3.05 -19.22 6.26
C ARG A 175 -3.49 -17.83 5.83
N LEU A 176 -3.56 -17.60 4.51
CA LEU A 176 -4.11 -16.37 3.95
C LEU A 176 -5.60 -16.29 4.26
N GLN A 177 -5.98 -15.55 5.30
CA GLN A 177 -7.38 -15.48 5.73
C GLN A 177 -8.15 -14.39 4.96
N VAL A 178 -9.32 -14.76 4.45
CA VAL A 178 -10.26 -13.87 3.74
C VAL A 178 -11.67 -14.14 4.26
N ARG A 179 -12.50 -13.10 4.37
CA ARG A 179 -13.91 -13.23 4.75
C ARG A 179 -14.77 -13.49 3.52
N ASP A 180 -15.81 -14.29 3.67
CA ASP A 180 -16.80 -14.53 2.61
C ASP A 180 -17.42 -13.23 2.10
N ALA A 181 -17.67 -12.28 3.00
CA ALA A 181 -18.26 -10.99 2.65
C ALA A 181 -17.36 -10.15 1.73
N ASP A 182 -16.05 -10.45 1.68
CA ASP A 182 -15.12 -9.74 0.82
C ASP A 182 -14.98 -10.36 -0.57
N LEU A 183 -15.55 -11.55 -0.79
CA LEU A 183 -15.49 -12.28 -2.05
C LEU A 183 -16.79 -12.18 -2.83
N VAL A 184 -16.67 -11.77 -4.09
CA VAL A 184 -17.74 -11.69 -5.07
C VAL A 184 -17.37 -12.58 -6.24
N ALA A 185 -18.25 -13.51 -6.59
CA ALA A 185 -18.04 -14.38 -7.74
C ALA A 185 -18.16 -13.57 -9.06
N PHE A 186 -17.24 -13.81 -9.98
CA PHE A 186 -17.26 -13.25 -11.33
C PHE A 186 -16.43 -14.11 -12.28
N ASP A 187 -16.66 -13.94 -13.58
CA ASP A 187 -15.86 -14.55 -14.64
C ASP A 187 -15.57 -13.51 -15.73
N SER A 188 -14.35 -12.96 -15.72
CA SER A 188 -13.94 -11.96 -16.71
C SER A 188 -13.66 -12.55 -18.10
N THR A 189 -13.62 -13.89 -18.25
CA THR A 189 -13.39 -14.51 -19.56
C THR A 189 -14.66 -14.62 -20.40
N VAL A 190 -15.81 -14.22 -19.84
CA VAL A 190 -17.11 -14.21 -20.52
C VAL A 190 -17.60 -12.77 -20.61
N MET A 191 -18.08 -12.35 -21.79
CA MET A 191 -18.66 -11.03 -21.98
C MET A 191 -19.80 -10.77 -20.99
N GLY A 192 -19.69 -9.69 -20.21
CA GLY A 192 -20.66 -9.35 -19.17
C GLY A 192 -20.56 -10.21 -17.89
N GLY A 193 -19.58 -11.10 -17.77
CA GLY A 193 -19.41 -11.99 -16.61
C GLY A 193 -18.85 -11.32 -15.34
N ASN A 194 -18.60 -10.02 -15.38
CA ASN A 194 -18.26 -9.21 -14.21
C ASN A 194 -19.06 -7.88 -14.18
N PRO A 195 -20.37 -7.94 -13.90
CA PRO A 195 -21.24 -6.76 -13.92
C PRO A 195 -20.92 -5.77 -12.79
N THR A 196 -20.28 -6.22 -11.70
CA THR A 196 -19.92 -5.36 -10.55
C THR A 196 -18.64 -4.56 -10.77
N GLY A 197 -17.83 -4.92 -11.79
CA GLY A 197 -16.53 -4.31 -12.06
C GLY A 197 -15.46 -4.57 -10.99
N VAL A 198 -15.71 -5.46 -10.03
CA VAL A 198 -14.73 -5.81 -8.99
C VAL A 198 -13.53 -6.51 -9.60
N ARG A 199 -12.32 -6.20 -9.13
CA ARG A 199 -11.09 -6.88 -9.55
C ARG A 199 -10.35 -7.39 -8.32
N TYR A 200 -9.67 -8.53 -8.43
CA TYR A 200 -8.88 -9.09 -7.32
C TYR A 200 -7.46 -9.37 -7.77
N PHE A 201 -6.52 -9.28 -6.83
CA PHE A 201 -5.10 -9.46 -7.10
C PHE A 201 -4.47 -10.33 -6.03
N ILE A 202 -3.72 -11.35 -6.45
CA ILE A 202 -2.87 -12.14 -5.56
C ILE A 202 -1.45 -11.58 -5.58
N GLU A 203 -0.77 -11.64 -4.46
CA GLU A 203 0.62 -11.18 -4.33
C GLU A 203 1.45 -12.17 -3.49
N GLY A 204 2.68 -12.40 -3.96
CA GLY A 204 3.74 -13.00 -3.16
C GLY A 204 4.85 -11.99 -2.97
N TYR A 205 5.37 -11.87 -1.75
CA TYR A 205 6.43 -10.93 -1.39
C TYR A 205 7.49 -11.62 -0.52
N TYR A 206 8.74 -11.59 -0.97
CA TYR A 206 9.88 -12.17 -0.28
C TYR A 206 10.67 -11.07 0.43
N VAL A 207 11.06 -11.34 1.67
CA VAL A 207 12.04 -10.57 2.43
C VAL A 207 13.23 -11.48 2.71
N ALA A 208 14.41 -11.06 2.30
CA ALA A 208 15.67 -11.69 2.67
C ALA A 208 16.67 -10.62 3.13
N ALA A 209 17.49 -10.94 4.11
CA ALA A 209 18.43 -10.00 4.75
C ALA A 209 19.48 -9.44 3.78
N ASP A 210 19.82 -10.22 2.75
CA ASP A 210 20.88 -10.02 1.78
C ASP A 210 20.34 -9.71 0.37
N ASP A 211 19.06 -9.35 0.25
CA ASP A 211 18.44 -8.99 -1.03
C ASP A 211 18.83 -7.58 -1.48
N ARG A 212 19.58 -7.49 -2.58
CA ARG A 212 20.02 -6.21 -3.17
C ARG A 212 18.85 -5.30 -3.53
N ASN A 213 17.73 -5.83 -4.00
CA ASN A 213 16.65 -5.03 -4.54
C ASN A 213 15.29 -5.51 -4.04
N ALA A 214 15.04 -5.28 -2.75
CA ALA A 214 13.80 -5.67 -2.11
C ALA A 214 12.51 -5.04 -2.71
N MET A 215 12.59 -4.11 -3.68
CA MET A 215 11.41 -3.61 -4.44
C MET A 215 10.99 -4.54 -5.58
N ASN A 216 11.87 -5.45 -6.02
CA ASN A 216 11.59 -6.40 -7.08
C ASN A 216 11.20 -7.81 -6.55
N SER A 217 11.32 -8.01 -5.24
CA SER A 217 11.05 -9.27 -4.52
C SER A 217 9.57 -9.51 -4.24
N ALA A 218 8.71 -8.69 -4.84
CA ALA A 218 7.28 -8.93 -4.91
C ALA A 218 6.86 -9.23 -6.35
N ALA A 219 5.79 -9.99 -6.49
CA ALA A 219 5.08 -10.10 -7.75
C ALA A 219 3.58 -10.23 -7.51
N TRP A 220 2.80 -10.00 -8.55
CA TRP A 220 1.35 -10.13 -8.48
C TRP A 220 0.71 -10.60 -9.79
N LYS A 221 -0.52 -11.11 -9.65
CA LYS A 221 -1.42 -11.44 -10.77
C LYS A 221 -2.83 -10.97 -10.48
N GLU A 222 -3.52 -10.54 -11.52
CA GLU A 222 -4.95 -10.31 -11.48
C GLU A 222 -5.71 -11.64 -11.59
N VAL A 223 -6.78 -11.75 -10.82
CA VAL A 223 -7.70 -12.89 -10.85
C VAL A 223 -8.65 -12.74 -12.02
N LEU A 224 -8.73 -13.77 -12.85
CA LEU A 224 -9.64 -13.81 -14.00
C LEU A 224 -11.03 -14.32 -13.62
N ARG A 225 -11.10 -15.23 -12.65
CA ARG A 225 -12.35 -15.89 -12.25
C ARG A 225 -12.36 -16.22 -10.76
N ILE A 226 -13.47 -15.88 -10.10
CA ILE A 226 -13.84 -16.36 -8.78
C ILE A 226 -15.20 -17.05 -8.88
N THR A 227 -15.29 -18.31 -8.44
CA THR A 227 -16.56 -19.03 -8.33
C THR A 227 -16.76 -19.54 -6.91
N GLY A 228 -18.02 -19.77 -6.53
CA GLY A 228 -18.41 -20.16 -5.18
C GLY A 228 -19.44 -19.21 -4.60
N SER A 229 -19.70 -19.34 -3.30
CA SER A 229 -20.60 -18.47 -2.56
C SER A 229 -20.28 -18.51 -1.07
N PRO A 230 -20.71 -17.50 -0.29
CA PRO A 230 -20.57 -17.50 1.16
C PRO A 230 -21.06 -18.81 1.80
N GLY A 231 -20.30 -19.32 2.76
CA GLY A 231 -20.54 -20.62 3.41
C GLY A 231 -20.15 -21.85 2.59
N ASN A 232 -19.80 -21.71 1.31
CA ASN A 232 -19.35 -22.80 0.44
C ASN A 232 -17.89 -22.65 0.02
N ASP A 233 -17.34 -23.63 -0.67
CA ASP A 233 -15.96 -23.52 -1.17
C ASP A 233 -15.88 -22.48 -2.30
N TRP A 234 -14.78 -21.72 -2.28
CA TRP A 234 -14.42 -20.77 -3.33
C TRP A 234 -13.33 -21.37 -4.22
N SER A 235 -13.34 -20.98 -5.49
CA SER A 235 -12.29 -21.31 -6.45
C SER A 235 -11.82 -20.02 -7.10
N VAL A 236 -10.50 -19.84 -7.15
CA VAL A 236 -9.86 -18.63 -7.67
C VAL A 236 -8.87 -19.03 -8.75
N GLN A 237 -8.92 -18.36 -9.90
CA GLN A 237 -8.08 -18.65 -11.06
C GLN A 237 -7.50 -17.36 -11.64
N THR A 238 -6.18 -17.33 -11.87
CA THR A 238 -5.46 -16.25 -12.57
C THR A 238 -5.12 -16.61 -14.03
N GLY A 239 -5.47 -17.82 -14.47
CA GLY A 239 -5.34 -18.29 -15.85
C GLY A 239 -6.57 -19.05 -16.35
N ASN A 240 -6.65 -19.28 -17.67
CA ASN A 240 -7.78 -19.96 -18.34
C ASN A 240 -7.90 -21.47 -18.03
N SER A 241 -6.88 -22.06 -17.41
CA SER A 241 -6.82 -23.44 -16.95
C SER A 241 -5.81 -23.55 -15.82
N ALA A 242 -5.77 -24.67 -15.09
CA ALA A 242 -4.79 -24.86 -14.01
C ALA A 242 -3.32 -24.79 -14.49
N SER A 243 -3.00 -25.33 -15.68
CA SER A 243 -1.64 -25.21 -16.25
C SER A 243 -1.34 -23.80 -16.75
N ALA A 244 -2.32 -23.13 -17.35
CA ALA A 244 -2.17 -21.73 -17.75
C ALA A 244 -2.03 -20.80 -16.56
N ASP A 245 -2.64 -21.12 -15.42
CA ASP A 245 -2.51 -20.38 -14.16
C ASP A 245 -1.04 -20.33 -13.70
N GLN A 246 -0.36 -21.47 -13.72
CA GLN A 246 1.05 -21.59 -13.36
C GLN A 246 1.98 -20.85 -14.33
N LEU A 247 1.75 -21.01 -15.64
CA LEU A 247 2.64 -20.47 -16.67
C LEU A 247 2.34 -19.02 -17.07
N ALA A 248 1.21 -18.46 -16.63
CA ALA A 248 0.89 -17.06 -16.93
C ALA A 248 1.98 -16.14 -16.37
N PRO A 249 2.36 -15.08 -17.11
CA PRO A 249 3.38 -14.14 -16.65
C PRO A 249 2.93 -13.45 -15.35
N VAL A 250 3.88 -13.18 -14.48
CA VAL A 250 3.67 -12.34 -13.30
C VAL A 250 4.02 -10.89 -13.60
N ASN A 251 3.40 -9.97 -12.89
CA ASN A 251 3.85 -8.59 -12.83
C ASN A 251 4.84 -8.46 -11.67
N VAL A 252 6.07 -8.02 -11.94
CA VAL A 252 7.07 -7.77 -10.89
C VAL A 252 6.74 -6.48 -10.14
N GLY A 253 6.94 -6.48 -8.83
CA GLY A 253 6.57 -5.41 -7.91
C GLY A 253 5.31 -5.74 -7.11
N PHE A 254 4.75 -4.73 -6.43
CA PHE A 254 3.59 -4.88 -5.55
C PHE A 254 2.26 -4.74 -6.30
N ALA A 255 1.24 -5.48 -5.85
CA ALA A 255 -0.07 -5.55 -6.49
C ALA A 255 -0.79 -4.20 -6.56
N ILE A 256 -0.55 -3.31 -5.60
CA ILE A 256 -1.12 -1.96 -5.57
C ILE A 256 -0.73 -1.12 -6.79
N ASN A 257 0.33 -1.47 -7.51
CA ASN A 257 0.69 -0.82 -8.78
C ASN A 257 -0.43 -0.97 -9.84
N ALA A 258 -1.27 -2.01 -9.75
CA ALA A 258 -2.43 -2.19 -10.61
C ALA A 258 -3.51 -1.11 -10.44
N TRP A 259 -3.48 -0.34 -9.35
CA TRP A 259 -4.45 0.71 -9.06
C TRP A 259 -4.25 1.95 -9.95
N GLY A 260 -3.01 2.19 -10.42
CA GLY A 260 -2.67 3.38 -11.21
C GLY A 260 -2.86 4.70 -10.45
N ALA A 261 -2.76 4.67 -9.12
CA ALA A 261 -2.82 5.84 -8.25
C ALA A 261 -1.48 6.60 -8.25
N ARG A 262 -1.51 7.89 -7.90
CA ARG A 262 -0.30 8.67 -7.59
C ARG A 262 0.46 7.96 -6.47
N GLN A 263 1.78 7.88 -6.56
CA GLN A 263 2.62 7.23 -5.57
C GLN A 263 3.59 8.23 -4.96
N THR A 264 3.63 8.29 -3.64
CA THR A 264 4.57 9.12 -2.89
C THR A 264 5.34 8.23 -1.94
N LEU A 265 6.64 8.12 -2.18
CA LEU A 265 7.55 7.47 -1.24
C LEU A 265 7.79 8.41 -0.07
N VAL A 266 7.26 8.04 1.10
CA VAL A 266 7.37 8.85 2.33
C VAL A 266 8.58 8.46 3.16
N ALA A 267 9.18 7.32 2.81
CA ALA A 267 10.25 6.68 3.58
C ALA A 267 11.20 5.92 2.64
N GLN A 268 12.48 6.28 2.63
CA GLN A 268 13.55 5.50 2.01
C GLN A 268 14.88 5.75 2.74
N ASP A 269 15.73 4.72 2.85
CA ASP A 269 17.14 4.86 3.20
C ASP A 269 17.93 5.53 2.04
N PRO A 270 18.78 6.55 2.31
CA PRO A 270 19.70 7.14 1.33
C PRO A 270 20.84 6.22 0.80
N VAL A 271 20.97 4.96 1.20
CA VAL A 271 22.15 4.11 0.84
C VAL A 271 21.98 3.23 -0.41
N ILE A 272 21.01 3.50 -1.30
CA ILE A 272 21.17 3.20 -2.74
C ILE A 272 20.85 4.45 -3.57
N VAL A 273 21.68 5.49 -3.40
CA VAL A 273 21.85 6.54 -4.41
C VAL A 273 23.06 6.14 -5.28
N GLU A 274 22.89 5.16 -6.14
CA GLU A 274 23.54 5.24 -7.45
C GLU A 274 22.47 5.80 -8.40
N HIS A 275 22.57 7.10 -8.72
CA HIS A 275 21.87 7.80 -9.81
C HIS A 275 20.56 8.56 -9.49
N VAL A 276 20.45 9.24 -8.35
CA VAL A 276 19.56 10.41 -8.28
C VAL A 276 20.32 11.60 -7.69
N SER A 277 20.82 12.47 -8.57
CA SER A 277 21.53 13.71 -8.24
C SER A 277 20.55 14.84 -7.91
N ALA A 278 19.63 14.62 -6.97
CA ALA A 278 18.91 15.67 -6.25
C ALA A 278 18.19 15.07 -5.03
N PRO A 279 18.30 15.63 -3.82
CA PRO A 279 17.31 15.36 -2.79
C PRO A 279 15.97 15.90 -3.28
N LEU A 280 14.96 15.02 -3.41
CA LEU A 280 13.58 15.44 -3.60
C LEU A 280 13.21 16.30 -2.38
N LEU A 281 12.98 17.59 -2.59
CA LEU A 281 12.53 18.53 -1.57
C LEU A 281 11.25 17.98 -0.93
N GLY A 282 11.30 17.62 0.36
CA GLY A 282 10.13 17.24 1.16
C GLY A 282 10.02 15.78 1.60
N VAL A 283 10.97 14.89 1.25
CA VAL A 283 10.99 13.50 1.78
C VAL A 283 11.87 13.44 3.04
N SER A 284 11.27 13.12 4.19
CA SER A 284 12.05 12.84 5.40
C SER A 284 12.76 11.49 5.24
N PRO A 285 14.10 11.39 5.41
CA PRO A 285 14.78 10.10 5.35
C PRO A 285 14.20 9.18 6.42
N SER A 286 13.80 7.97 6.01
CA SER A 286 13.35 6.96 6.96
C SER A 286 14.57 6.18 7.44
N PRO A 287 14.84 6.15 8.76
CA PRO A 287 15.98 5.42 9.29
C PRO A 287 15.84 3.88 9.26
N ASP A 288 14.71 3.32 8.83
CA ASP A 288 14.42 1.89 9.07
C ASP A 288 13.38 1.23 8.14
N GLY A 289 13.25 1.71 6.90
CA GLY A 289 12.48 1.04 5.86
C GLY A 289 11.62 1.94 5.00
N ARG A 290 10.75 1.32 4.19
CA ARG A 290 10.02 1.94 3.09
C ARG A 290 8.52 1.90 3.32
N ALA A 291 7.88 3.01 3.01
CA ALA A 291 6.45 3.19 3.03
C ALA A 291 6.03 4.14 1.91
N ILE A 292 4.94 3.78 1.23
CA ILE A 292 4.40 4.51 0.09
C ILE A 292 2.96 4.90 0.40
N ILE A 293 2.63 6.16 0.17
CA ILE A 293 1.24 6.61 0.10
C ILE A 293 0.82 6.56 -1.35
N HIS A 294 -0.29 5.87 -1.61
CA HIS A 294 -0.95 5.89 -2.89
C HIS A 294 -2.22 6.74 -2.78
N SER A 295 -2.41 7.73 -3.65
CA SER A 295 -3.60 8.60 -3.63
C SER A 295 -4.34 8.63 -4.96
N LYS A 296 -5.66 8.76 -4.86
CA LYS A 296 -6.53 8.98 -6.01
C LYS A 296 -7.71 9.85 -5.60
N VAL A 297 -7.88 10.95 -6.34
CA VAL A 297 -8.98 11.89 -6.14
C VAL A 297 -9.98 11.75 -7.28
N THR A 298 -11.27 11.70 -6.93
CA THR A 298 -12.37 11.62 -7.90
C THR A 298 -13.30 12.80 -7.68
N ASP A 299 -13.62 13.54 -8.74
CA ASP A 299 -14.69 14.53 -8.73
C ASP A 299 -16.05 13.82 -8.65
N ASN A 300 -16.86 14.18 -7.65
CA ASN A 300 -18.19 13.61 -7.43
C ASN A 300 -19.27 14.26 -8.33
N ALA A 301 -18.90 15.27 -9.11
CA ALA A 301 -19.76 16.07 -10.00
C ALA A 301 -20.88 16.85 -9.27
N ASP A 302 -20.69 17.11 -7.98
CA ASP A 302 -21.59 17.86 -7.11
C ASP A 302 -20.89 19.00 -6.35
N GLY A 303 -19.68 19.38 -6.79
CA GLY A 303 -18.83 20.36 -6.10
C GLY A 303 -18.02 19.77 -4.94
N THR A 304 -18.01 18.44 -4.78
CA THR A 304 -17.14 17.74 -3.83
C THR A 304 -16.20 16.77 -4.52
N TRP A 305 -15.10 16.43 -3.84
CA TRP A 305 -14.09 15.50 -4.30
C TRP A 305 -13.87 14.39 -3.28
N ARG A 306 -13.88 13.14 -3.75
CA ARG A 306 -13.50 11.96 -2.99
C ARG A 306 -12.00 11.79 -3.00
N TYR A 307 -11.36 11.92 -1.84
CA TYR A 307 -9.96 11.60 -1.62
C TYR A 307 -9.83 10.16 -1.11
N ASN A 308 -9.15 9.29 -1.85
CA ASN A 308 -8.81 7.94 -1.39
C ASN A 308 -7.30 7.82 -1.22
N TYR A 309 -6.89 7.24 -0.09
CA TYR A 309 -5.50 6.92 0.21
C TYR A 309 -5.36 5.43 0.50
N ALA A 310 -4.23 4.86 0.10
CA ALA A 310 -3.76 3.55 0.53
C ALA A 310 -2.32 3.70 1.03
N LEU A 311 -2.16 3.57 2.34
CA LEU A 311 -0.87 3.63 3.01
C LEU A 311 -0.27 2.23 3.05
N HIS A 312 0.79 2.02 2.27
CA HIS A 312 1.49 0.76 2.13
C HIS A 312 2.79 0.79 2.94
N ASN A 313 2.87 0.00 4.00
CA ASN A 313 4.13 -0.27 4.67
C ASN A 313 4.79 -1.48 4.00
N ILE A 314 5.91 -1.28 3.31
CA ILE A 314 6.62 -2.37 2.60
C ILE A 314 7.44 -3.18 3.61
N ASP A 315 8.33 -2.50 4.32
CA ASP A 315 9.33 -3.11 5.20
C ASP A 315 9.81 -2.16 6.31
N MET A 316 8.99 -1.19 6.69
CA MET A 316 9.30 -0.31 7.81
C MET A 316 9.05 -1.02 9.13
N ASP A 317 10.14 -1.31 9.86
CA ASP A 317 10.06 -2.01 11.15
C ASP A 317 9.35 -1.16 12.20
N ARG A 318 9.53 0.17 12.22
CA ARG A 318 8.85 1.05 13.17
C ARG A 318 7.35 1.16 12.99
N GLN A 319 6.80 0.71 11.86
CA GLN A 319 5.36 0.70 11.57
C GLN A 319 4.74 2.10 11.64
N ILE A 320 3.46 2.22 11.27
CA ILE A 320 2.78 3.51 11.20
C ILE A 320 1.53 3.48 12.07
N GLY A 321 1.45 4.41 13.02
CA GLY A 321 0.38 4.50 14.02
C GLY A 321 -0.60 5.64 13.78
N SER A 322 -0.26 6.62 12.93
CA SER A 322 -1.18 7.68 12.53
C SER A 322 -0.92 8.20 11.12
N PHE A 323 -1.95 8.77 10.51
CA PHE A 323 -1.93 9.44 9.22
C PHE A 323 -2.75 10.74 9.33
N SER A 324 -2.21 11.85 8.83
CA SER A 324 -2.88 13.15 8.85
C SER A 324 -2.72 13.88 7.52
N VAL A 325 -3.85 14.39 7.02
CA VAL A 325 -3.94 15.22 5.82
C VAL A 325 -4.30 16.63 6.24
N PRO A 326 -3.52 17.66 5.84
CA PRO A 326 -3.87 19.04 6.16
C PRO A 326 -5.13 19.45 5.41
N ILE A 327 -5.99 20.21 6.09
CA ILE A 327 -7.23 20.76 5.55
C ILE A 327 -7.15 22.27 5.65
N PRO A 328 -7.12 23.00 4.52
CA PRO A 328 -7.16 24.45 4.52
C PRO A 328 -8.38 25.02 5.25
N THR A 329 -8.25 26.25 5.75
CA THR A 329 -9.39 26.98 6.33
C THR A 329 -10.52 27.09 5.32
N GLY A 330 -11.77 26.95 5.79
CA GLY A 330 -12.97 27.07 4.94
C GLY A 330 -13.42 25.75 4.29
N VAL A 331 -12.53 24.77 4.11
CA VAL A 331 -12.86 23.46 3.51
C VAL A 331 -13.74 22.63 4.45
N GLN A 332 -14.89 22.17 3.95
CA GLN A 332 -15.76 21.22 4.63
C GLN A 332 -15.35 19.79 4.31
N VAL A 333 -15.27 18.96 5.35
CA VAL A 333 -14.95 17.53 5.23
C VAL A 333 -16.13 16.68 5.67
N THR A 334 -16.48 15.68 4.87
CA THR A 334 -17.52 14.69 5.18
C THR A 334 -17.07 13.27 4.82
N ASN A 335 -17.91 12.27 5.11
CA ASN A 335 -17.72 10.87 4.70
C ASN A 335 -16.34 10.27 5.04
N VAL A 336 -15.78 10.66 6.19
CA VAL A 336 -14.49 10.18 6.67
C VAL A 336 -14.59 8.71 7.02
N GLY A 337 -13.64 7.91 6.54
CA GLY A 337 -13.59 6.49 6.86
C GLY A 337 -12.21 5.88 6.69
N SER A 338 -12.09 4.63 7.12
CA SER A 338 -10.88 3.82 6.98
C SER A 338 -11.23 2.34 6.81
N PHE A 339 -10.30 1.60 6.23
CA PHE A 339 -10.39 0.15 6.08
C PHE A 339 -9.00 -0.47 6.23
N HIS A 340 -8.93 -1.65 6.83
CA HIS A 340 -7.71 -2.42 6.95
C HIS A 340 -8.02 -3.91 6.89
N VAL A 341 -7.03 -4.69 6.46
CA VAL A 341 -7.09 -6.14 6.52
C VAL A 341 -7.21 -6.60 7.98
N ARG A 342 -7.89 -7.74 8.20
CA ARG A 342 -7.89 -8.35 9.54
C ARG A 342 -6.58 -9.10 9.80
N HIS A 343 -5.98 -8.81 10.94
CA HIS A 343 -4.91 -9.60 11.54
C HIS A 343 -5.50 -10.77 12.32
N HIS A 344 -4.79 -11.89 12.31
CA HIS A 344 -5.19 -13.16 12.92
C HIS A 344 -4.04 -13.73 13.75
N ASP A 345 -3.27 -12.82 14.33
CA ASP A 345 -2.13 -13.09 15.18
C ASP A 345 -2.53 -13.21 16.66
N GLU A 346 -3.84 -13.18 16.99
CA GLU A 346 -4.38 -13.37 18.34
C GLU A 346 -4.93 -14.81 18.46
N PRO A 347 -4.38 -15.64 19.37
CA PRO A 347 -4.62 -15.46 20.81
C PRO A 347 -3.34 -15.41 21.66
N TYR A 348 -2.21 -14.96 21.11
CA TYR A 348 -0.96 -14.90 21.89
C TYR A 348 -1.05 -13.81 22.95
N ALA A 349 -1.20 -14.27 24.18
CA ALA A 349 -1.49 -13.45 25.33
C ALA A 349 -0.46 -12.34 25.48
N TRP A 350 -0.99 -11.12 25.58
CA TRP A 350 -0.36 -9.94 26.18
C TRP A 350 0.52 -10.27 27.40
N SER A 351 0.18 -11.32 28.16
CA SER A 351 0.93 -11.77 29.34
C SER A 351 2.33 -12.36 29.06
N GLU A 352 2.60 -12.95 27.88
CA GLU A 352 3.95 -13.47 27.58
C GLU A 352 4.93 -12.35 27.21
N PHE A 353 4.46 -11.28 26.57
CA PHE A 353 5.25 -10.09 26.28
C PHE A 353 5.74 -9.39 27.56
N ILE A 354 4.92 -9.40 28.62
CA ILE A 354 5.26 -8.83 29.94
C ILE A 354 6.39 -9.63 30.64
N SER A 355 6.63 -10.89 30.26
CA SER A 355 7.63 -11.75 30.93
C SER A 355 9.09 -11.44 30.57
N GLY A 356 9.38 -10.49 29.67
CA GLY A 356 10.75 -10.15 29.28
C GLY A 356 11.50 -11.26 28.52
N THR A 357 10.79 -12.28 28.01
CA THR A 357 11.39 -13.46 27.36
C THR A 357 11.67 -13.32 25.85
N GLY A 358 11.82 -12.09 25.33
CA GLY A 358 12.55 -11.88 24.07
C GLY A 358 11.77 -12.03 22.76
N ARG A 359 10.55 -11.49 22.65
CA ARG A 359 9.96 -11.20 21.33
C ARG A 359 10.47 -9.82 20.85
N VAL A 360 11.41 -9.84 19.91
CA VAL A 360 12.35 -8.72 19.67
C VAL A 360 11.77 -7.60 18.78
N HIS A 361 10.77 -7.88 17.93
CA HIS A 361 10.36 -6.95 16.86
C HIS A 361 8.90 -6.49 16.91
N GLY A 362 8.06 -6.94 17.84
CA GLY A 362 6.70 -6.41 17.96
C GLY A 362 5.79 -7.21 18.91
N LYS A 363 4.54 -6.74 19.03
CA LYS A 363 3.46 -7.37 19.78
C LYS A 363 2.32 -7.82 18.84
N PRO A 364 1.50 -8.80 19.23
CA PRO A 364 0.22 -9.05 18.57
C PRO A 364 -0.61 -7.76 18.51
N ILE A 365 -1.40 -7.63 17.43
CA ILE A 365 -2.22 -6.44 17.17
C ILE A 365 -3.67 -6.87 17.07
N ASN A 366 -4.58 -5.99 17.51
CA ASN A 366 -6.02 -6.21 17.38
C ASN A 366 -6.50 -5.81 15.99
N ASN A 367 -7.82 -5.92 15.80
CA ASN A 367 -8.53 -5.51 14.61
C ASN A 367 -9.47 -4.33 14.85
N ASP A 368 -9.21 -3.56 15.92
CA ASP A 368 -10.03 -2.39 16.19
C ASP A 368 -9.79 -1.34 15.09
N PRO A 369 -10.85 -0.66 14.63
CA PRO A 369 -10.74 0.35 13.59
C PRO A 369 -9.91 1.53 14.08
N TRP A 370 -9.25 2.23 13.15
CA TRP A 370 -8.58 3.49 13.48
C TRP A 370 -9.60 4.56 13.83
N THR A 371 -9.30 5.35 14.86
CA THR A 371 -10.14 6.50 15.23
C THR A 371 -9.86 7.63 14.27
N SER A 372 -10.89 8.16 13.63
CA SER A 372 -10.82 9.34 12.77
C SER A 372 -11.14 10.62 13.55
N SER A 373 -10.45 11.72 13.25
CA SER A 373 -10.73 13.04 13.80
C SER A 373 -10.69 14.09 12.70
N VAL A 374 -11.69 14.96 12.67
CA VAL A 374 -11.74 16.17 11.84
C VAL A 374 -11.59 17.35 12.79
N ALA A 375 -10.52 18.13 12.61
CA ALA A 375 -10.23 19.30 13.41
C ALA A 375 -9.86 20.47 12.48
N PRO A 376 -9.92 21.73 12.95
CA PRO A 376 -9.38 22.85 12.19
C PRO A 376 -7.94 22.54 11.75
N GLY A 377 -7.67 22.60 10.45
CA GLY A 377 -6.35 22.38 9.88
C GLY A 377 -6.02 20.93 9.47
N SER A 378 -6.78 19.90 9.87
CA SER A 378 -6.49 18.53 9.42
C SER A 378 -7.62 17.53 9.58
N VAL A 379 -7.58 16.49 8.75
CA VAL A 379 -8.24 15.20 8.99
C VAL A 379 -7.15 14.21 9.38
N SER A 380 -7.40 13.40 10.40
CA SER A 380 -6.44 12.42 10.88
C SER A 380 -7.09 11.10 11.26
N TRP A 381 -6.30 10.04 11.18
CA TRP A 381 -6.63 8.72 11.69
C TRP A 381 -5.48 8.22 12.55
N SER A 382 -5.81 7.53 13.64
CA SER A 382 -4.80 6.94 14.51
C SER A 382 -5.28 5.69 15.22
N THR A 383 -4.32 4.85 15.59
CA THR A 383 -4.49 3.75 16.54
C THR A 383 -3.86 4.11 17.90
N PRO A 384 -4.23 3.47 19.02
CA PRO A 384 -3.54 3.67 20.29
C PRO A 384 -2.03 3.43 20.17
N ASP A 385 -1.22 4.16 20.93
CA ASP A 385 0.24 4.06 20.84
C ASP A 385 0.79 2.71 21.35
N VAL A 386 2.09 2.49 21.12
CA VAL A 386 2.76 1.24 21.46
C VAL A 386 2.73 0.90 22.96
N ASN A 387 2.67 1.91 23.83
CA ASN A 387 2.64 1.78 25.29
C ASN A 387 1.21 1.77 25.83
N SER A 388 0.20 1.95 24.97
CA SER A 388 -1.19 1.94 25.38
C SER A 388 -1.58 0.61 26.05
N PRO A 389 -2.36 0.66 27.14
CA PRO A 389 -2.97 -0.55 27.72
C PRO A 389 -4.06 -1.13 26.81
N THR A 390 -4.60 -0.35 25.87
CA THR A 390 -5.48 -0.87 24.83
C THR A 390 -4.66 -1.47 23.69
N PRO A 391 -5.12 -2.58 23.09
CA PRO A 391 -4.41 -3.13 21.94
C PRO A 391 -4.48 -2.15 20.75
N SER A 392 -3.45 -2.21 19.92
CA SER A 392 -3.17 -1.27 18.83
C SER A 392 -3.14 -2.02 17.50
N ASN A 393 -3.47 -1.35 16.40
CA ASN A 393 -3.50 -1.88 15.04
C ASN A 393 -2.68 -1.02 14.06
N PRO A 394 -1.36 -0.86 14.27
CA PRO A 394 -0.52 -0.08 13.37
C PRO A 394 -0.38 -0.75 11.99
N VAL A 395 -0.08 0.05 10.95
CA VAL A 395 0.21 -0.47 9.60
C VAL A 395 1.53 -1.25 9.66
N ARG A 396 1.43 -2.58 9.60
CA ARG A 396 2.58 -3.48 9.64
C ARG A 396 3.17 -3.69 8.25
N TRP A 397 4.42 -4.12 8.19
CA TRP A 397 5.09 -4.41 6.92
C TRP A 397 4.34 -5.44 6.06
N GLY A 398 4.40 -5.23 4.75
CA GLY A 398 3.67 -5.94 3.72
C GLY A 398 2.15 -5.86 3.87
N THR A 399 1.61 -4.80 4.50
CA THR A 399 0.18 -4.50 4.57
C THR A 399 -0.19 -3.09 4.11
N ILE A 400 -1.46 -2.93 3.75
CA ILE A 400 -2.08 -1.68 3.28
C ILE A 400 -3.26 -1.31 4.18
N HIS A 401 -3.30 -0.06 4.63
CA HIS A 401 -4.47 0.54 5.26
C HIS A 401 -5.02 1.64 4.35
N ASN A 402 -6.34 1.69 4.20
CA ASN A 402 -7.04 2.67 3.39
C ASN A 402 -7.67 3.74 4.25
N PHE A 403 -7.65 4.98 3.75
CA PHE A 403 -8.28 6.14 4.38
C PHE A 403 -8.99 6.95 3.31
N TRP A 404 -10.12 7.57 3.64
CA TRP A 404 -10.83 8.43 2.71
C TRP A 404 -11.69 9.48 3.40
N PHE A 405 -12.02 10.51 2.64
CA PHE A 405 -13.02 11.52 2.98
C PHE A 405 -13.51 12.20 1.69
N ASP A 406 -14.62 12.93 1.80
CA ASP A 406 -15.05 13.90 0.79
C ASP A 406 -14.73 15.31 1.29
N ALA A 407 -14.29 16.20 0.39
CA ALA A 407 -14.15 17.62 0.67
C ALA A 407 -14.75 18.47 -0.44
N ASP A 408 -15.22 19.67 -0.11
CA ASP A 408 -15.76 20.68 -1.04
C ASP A 408 -14.67 21.52 -1.72
N SER A 409 -13.45 20.99 -1.82
CA SER A 409 -12.32 21.66 -2.45
C SER A 409 -11.55 20.70 -3.38
N PRO A 410 -11.11 21.18 -4.56
CA PRO A 410 -10.36 20.37 -5.52
C PRO A 410 -8.96 20.02 -5.00
N PRO A 411 -8.29 19.02 -5.58
CA PRO A 411 -7.00 18.56 -5.11
C PRO A 411 -5.86 19.52 -5.45
N THR A 412 -4.90 19.62 -4.53
CA THR A 412 -3.57 20.21 -4.71
C THR A 412 -2.51 19.32 -4.06
N ASP A 413 -1.24 19.69 -4.21
CA ASP A 413 -0.15 19.07 -3.46
C ASP A 413 -0.22 19.48 -1.99
N ALA A 414 -0.40 18.48 -1.11
CA ALA A 414 -0.47 18.64 0.32
C ALA A 414 0.63 17.82 1.01
N LEU A 415 1.29 18.44 2.01
CA LEU A 415 2.29 17.76 2.83
C LEU A 415 1.61 16.99 3.96
N VAL A 416 1.43 15.69 3.78
CA VAL A 416 0.79 14.82 4.77
C VAL A 416 1.81 14.31 5.79
N THR A 417 1.32 13.93 6.97
CA THR A 417 2.16 13.44 8.07
C THR A 417 1.82 12.00 8.44
N LEU A 418 2.84 11.16 8.56
CA LEU A 418 2.77 9.81 9.11
C LEU A 418 3.41 9.79 10.50
N GLY A 419 2.65 9.43 11.54
CA GLY A 419 3.20 9.18 12.87
C GLY A 419 3.66 7.74 13.01
N LEU A 420 4.90 7.54 13.45
CA LEU A 420 5.48 6.22 13.57
C LEU A 420 5.05 5.54 14.87
N PHE A 421 4.81 4.24 14.79
CA PHE A 421 4.20 3.51 15.91
C PHE A 421 5.22 3.14 16.99
N LYS A 422 6.37 2.58 16.60
CA LYS A 422 7.47 2.31 17.53
C LYS A 422 8.27 3.59 17.77
N ALA A 423 8.72 3.77 19.01
CA ALA A 423 9.53 4.93 19.40
C ALA A 423 10.85 4.99 18.60
N GLY A 424 11.31 6.21 18.31
CA GLY A 424 12.56 6.49 17.61
C GLY A 424 12.62 7.92 17.11
N SER A 425 13.73 8.28 16.48
CA SER A 425 13.90 9.59 15.82
C SER A 425 14.14 9.37 14.32
N PRO A 426 13.41 10.06 13.42
CA PRO A 426 12.31 10.99 13.71
C PRO A 426 11.05 10.24 14.18
N ALA A 427 10.17 10.89 14.95
CA ALA A 427 8.91 10.30 15.42
C ALA A 427 7.79 10.31 14.35
N SER A 428 7.96 11.11 13.30
CA SER A 428 7.05 11.22 12.18
C SER A 428 7.81 11.40 10.87
N LEU A 429 7.14 11.09 9.77
CA LEU A 429 7.61 11.30 8.41
C LEU A 429 6.59 12.15 7.65
N GLN A 430 7.04 12.83 6.60
CA GLN A 430 6.20 13.67 5.76
C GLN A 430 6.42 13.32 4.29
N GLY A 431 5.36 13.49 3.49
CA GLY A 431 5.41 13.30 2.04
C GLY A 431 4.34 14.12 1.33
N LEU A 432 4.62 14.52 0.09
CA LEU A 432 3.68 15.28 -0.74
C LEU A 432 2.71 14.34 -1.45
N THR A 433 1.41 14.51 -1.27
CA THR A 433 0.36 13.73 -1.93
C THR A 433 -0.83 14.62 -2.24
N ASP A 434 -1.88 14.09 -2.85
CA ASP A 434 -3.11 14.87 -3.08
C ASP A 434 -3.75 15.24 -1.74
N GLY A 435 -4.17 16.49 -1.56
CA GLY A 435 -5.01 16.96 -0.47
C GLY A 435 -5.85 18.16 -0.92
N PRO A 436 -6.82 18.63 -0.12
CA PRO A 436 -7.68 19.73 -0.52
C PRO A 436 -6.90 21.03 -0.71
N SER A 437 -7.21 21.74 -1.78
CA SER A 437 -6.71 23.09 -2.02
C SER A 437 -7.32 24.09 -1.06
N VAL A 438 -6.66 25.22 -0.89
CA VAL A 438 -7.31 26.40 -0.30
C VAL A 438 -8.53 26.71 -1.16
N VAL A 439 -9.71 26.72 -0.55
CA VAL A 439 -10.87 27.36 -1.19
C VAL A 439 -10.46 28.82 -1.33
N PRO A 440 -10.42 29.39 -2.55
CA PRO A 440 -10.25 30.83 -2.68
C PRO A 440 -11.38 31.45 -1.85
N GLU A 441 -11.03 32.25 -0.83
CA GLU A 441 -12.05 33.07 -0.19
C GLU A 441 -12.68 33.92 -1.30
N PRO A 442 -14.02 33.96 -1.42
CA PRO A 442 -14.66 34.86 -2.37
C PRO A 442 -14.10 36.26 -2.13
N CYS A 443 -13.40 36.79 -3.13
CA CYS A 443 -12.94 38.16 -3.05
C CYS A 443 -14.16 39.07 -3.10
N THR A 444 -14.56 39.56 -1.94
CA THR A 444 -15.67 40.48 -1.84
C THR A 444 -15.33 41.71 -2.68
N GLY A 445 -16.13 42.00 -3.69
CA GLY A 445 -15.85 43.05 -4.67
C GLY A 445 -15.19 42.60 -5.99
N ASP A 446 -14.70 41.37 -6.12
CA ASP A 446 -14.20 40.79 -7.39
C ASP A 446 -15.37 40.18 -8.17
N ALA A 447 -16.05 41.03 -8.92
CA ALA A 447 -17.25 40.69 -9.67
C ALA A 447 -16.95 39.91 -10.96
N ASN A 448 -15.70 39.97 -11.45
CA ASN A 448 -15.27 39.34 -12.70
C ASN A 448 -14.43 38.05 -12.50
N SER A 449 -14.07 37.75 -11.25
CA SER A 449 -13.26 36.60 -10.82
C SER A 449 -11.83 36.59 -11.38
N ASP A 450 -11.20 37.76 -11.53
CA ASP A 450 -9.82 37.89 -11.99
C ASP A 450 -8.78 38.05 -10.86
N ALA A 451 -9.23 37.99 -9.60
CA ALA A 451 -8.45 38.16 -8.39
C ALA A 451 -7.91 39.59 -8.16
N THR A 452 -8.55 40.60 -8.74
CA THR A 452 -8.22 42.01 -8.54
C THR A 452 -9.51 42.81 -8.42
N VAL A 453 -9.68 43.56 -7.32
CA VAL A 453 -10.84 44.46 -7.18
C VAL A 453 -10.53 45.81 -7.82
N ASP A 454 -11.00 46.03 -9.05
CA ASP A 454 -10.74 47.24 -9.81
C ASP A 454 -11.95 47.72 -10.65
N PHE A 455 -11.66 48.50 -11.69
CA PHE A 455 -12.71 49.06 -12.54
C PHE A 455 -13.42 48.01 -13.38
N ASP A 456 -12.74 46.93 -13.76
CA ASP A 456 -13.29 45.88 -14.60
C ASP A 456 -14.41 45.12 -13.87
N ASP A 457 -14.39 45.07 -12.54
CA ASP A 457 -15.51 44.58 -11.72
C ASP A 457 -16.76 45.42 -11.87
N ILE A 458 -16.63 46.76 -11.79
CA ILE A 458 -17.77 47.67 -12.00
C ILE A 458 -18.35 47.45 -13.40
N THR A 459 -17.50 47.23 -14.41
CA THR A 459 -18.00 46.94 -15.76
C THR A 459 -18.76 45.62 -15.82
N THR A 460 -18.35 44.63 -15.03
CA THR A 460 -19.03 43.32 -14.94
C THR A 460 -20.38 43.43 -14.22
N VAL A 461 -20.44 44.16 -13.10
CA VAL A 461 -21.71 44.48 -12.41
C VAL A 461 -22.69 45.17 -13.38
N LEU A 462 -22.22 46.18 -14.13
CA LEU A 462 -23.05 46.91 -15.09
C LEU A 462 -23.48 46.04 -16.28
N ALA A 463 -22.64 45.09 -16.72
CA ALA A 463 -22.97 44.18 -17.80
C ALA A 463 -24.04 43.15 -17.41
N HIS A 464 -24.14 42.83 -16.12
CA HIS A 464 -25.07 41.85 -15.57
C HIS A 464 -26.22 42.48 -14.76
N TRP A 465 -26.41 43.80 -14.88
CA TRP A 465 -27.38 44.58 -14.12
C TRP A 465 -28.79 43.96 -14.08
N LEU A 466 -29.35 43.82 -12.87
CA LEU A 466 -30.65 43.20 -12.56
C LEU A 466 -30.75 41.69 -12.86
N THR A 467 -29.63 41.01 -13.06
CA THR A 467 -29.61 39.54 -13.17
C THR A 467 -29.81 38.92 -11.79
N SER A 468 -30.62 37.86 -11.70
CA SER A 468 -30.79 37.09 -10.47
C SER A 468 -30.22 35.68 -10.65
N TYR A 469 -29.35 35.29 -9.73
CA TYR A 469 -28.69 33.99 -9.66
C TYR A 469 -29.25 33.09 -8.55
N ALA A 470 -30.22 33.59 -7.78
CA ALA A 470 -30.80 32.88 -6.64
C ALA A 470 -31.22 31.43 -6.98
N PRO A 471 -30.84 30.45 -6.14
CA PRO A 471 -30.23 30.61 -4.80
C PRO A 471 -28.69 30.73 -4.79
N GLY A 472 -28.04 30.84 -5.95
CA GLY A 472 -26.58 31.00 -6.07
C GLY A 472 -26.14 32.43 -6.38
N THR A 473 -24.86 32.55 -6.72
CA THR A 473 -24.20 33.78 -7.18
C THR A 473 -23.71 33.61 -8.62
N GLY A 474 -23.26 34.69 -9.27
CA GLY A 474 -22.76 34.68 -10.64
C GLY A 474 -22.00 35.96 -11.01
N PRO A 475 -21.56 36.11 -12.27
CA PRO A 475 -20.82 37.29 -12.69
C PRO A 475 -21.60 38.58 -12.41
N GLY A 476 -20.94 39.57 -11.79
CA GLY A 476 -21.54 40.84 -11.41
C GLY A 476 -22.17 40.88 -10.01
N ASP A 477 -22.37 39.74 -9.34
CA ASP A 477 -22.92 39.65 -7.96
C ASP A 477 -21.77 39.73 -6.95
N ALA A 478 -21.16 40.91 -6.86
CA ALA A 478 -19.93 41.20 -6.10
C ALA A 478 -20.09 41.04 -4.58
N ASP A 479 -21.32 41.13 -4.05
CA ASP A 479 -21.62 40.90 -2.63
C ASP A 479 -22.12 39.48 -2.32
N GLY A 480 -22.34 38.67 -3.37
CA GLY A 480 -22.76 37.28 -3.27
C GLY A 480 -24.20 37.07 -2.79
N ASN A 481 -25.07 38.08 -2.87
CA ASN A 481 -26.45 37.99 -2.38
C ASN A 481 -27.41 37.29 -3.38
N GLY A 482 -26.95 37.04 -4.61
CA GLY A 482 -27.69 36.36 -5.68
C GLY A 482 -28.51 37.29 -6.58
N VAL A 483 -28.31 38.61 -6.49
CA VAL A 483 -28.97 39.64 -7.30
C VAL A 483 -27.96 40.74 -7.63
N VAL A 484 -27.75 40.95 -8.94
CA VAL A 484 -26.87 42.01 -9.42
C VAL A 484 -27.57 43.36 -9.39
N ASP A 485 -27.22 44.22 -8.44
CA ASP A 485 -27.77 45.56 -8.28
C ASP A 485 -26.73 46.60 -7.81
N PHE A 486 -27.21 47.67 -7.19
CA PHE A 486 -26.35 48.78 -6.77
C PHE A 486 -25.47 48.42 -5.58
N ASP A 487 -25.91 47.48 -4.74
CA ASP A 487 -25.15 47.06 -3.56
C ASP A 487 -23.84 46.39 -4.00
N ASP A 488 -23.81 45.68 -5.15
CA ASP A 488 -22.59 45.16 -5.76
C ASP A 488 -21.58 46.25 -6.14
N ILE A 489 -22.04 47.36 -6.74
CA ILE A 489 -21.17 48.50 -7.05
C ILE A 489 -20.56 49.06 -5.76
N THR A 490 -21.37 49.16 -4.69
CA THR A 490 -20.86 49.66 -3.41
C THR A 490 -19.85 48.69 -2.79
N THR A 491 -20.03 47.39 -2.98
CA THR A 491 -19.11 46.36 -2.53
C THR A 491 -17.77 46.45 -3.25
N VAL A 492 -17.76 46.54 -4.59
CA VAL A 492 -16.54 46.78 -5.39
C VAL A 492 -15.79 48.03 -4.90
N LEU A 493 -16.51 49.14 -4.71
CA LEU A 493 -15.90 50.40 -4.26
C LEU A 493 -15.38 50.35 -2.83
N SER A 494 -15.99 49.55 -1.97
CA SER A 494 -15.55 49.39 -0.57
C SER A 494 -14.27 48.57 -0.43
N HIS A 495 -13.96 47.75 -1.44
CA HIS A 495 -12.80 46.86 -1.53
C HIS A 495 -11.82 47.29 -2.63
N TRP A 496 -11.90 48.55 -3.08
CA TRP A 496 -11.14 49.05 -4.23
C TRP A 496 -9.62 48.89 -4.07
N LEU A 497 -8.99 48.17 -5.00
CA LEU A 497 -7.57 47.79 -5.01
C LEU A 497 -7.13 46.91 -3.83
N ASP A 498 -8.07 46.28 -3.12
CA ASP A 498 -7.73 45.25 -2.15
C ASP A 498 -7.10 44.06 -2.89
N GLY A 499 -6.02 43.55 -2.31
CA GLY A 499 -5.37 42.35 -2.81
C GLY A 499 -6.19 41.12 -2.42
N CYS A 500 -6.56 40.31 -3.41
CA CYS A 500 -7.13 38.98 -3.18
C CYS A 500 -6.11 38.03 -2.55
N PRO A 501 -6.50 37.23 -1.53
CA PRO A 501 -5.62 36.24 -0.91
C PRO A 501 -5.25 35.06 -1.80
#